data_AF-A0A136LW69-F1
#
_entry.id   AF-A0A136LW69-F1
#
_cell.length_a   1.000
_cell.length_b   1.000
_cell.length_c   1.000
_cell.angle_alpha   90.00
_cell.angle_beta   90.00
_cell.angle_gamma   90.00
#
_symmetry.space_group_name_H-M   'P 1'
#
loop_
_entity.id
_entity.type
_entity.pdbx_description
1 polymer ?
#
loop_
_entity_poly.entity_id
_entity_poly.type
_entity_poly.pdbx_seq_one_letter_code
_entity_poly.pdbx_strand_id
1 'polypeptide(L)' 'MKLWSKDKESLKTVTDFTTGQDNVLDLHLAPFDVLGSLAHITMLETIGLLTKPELDTLRIALKEIY' A
#
# COMPACT_ATOMS: atom_id res chain seq x y z
N MET A 1 0.76 -13.39 0.45
CA MET A 1 0.92 -12.71 -0.86
C MET A 1 1.97 -11.62 -0.68
N LYS A 2 3.01 -11.56 -1.53
CA LYS A 2 4.00 -10.48 -1.51
C LYS A 2 3.78 -9.61 -2.75
N LEU A 3 3.65 -8.29 -2.58
CA LEU A 3 3.36 -7.36 -3.67
C LEU A 3 4.43 -7.36 -4.78
N TRP A 4 5.70 -7.56 -4.41
CA TRP A 4 6.84 -7.51 -5.34
C TRP A 4 7.39 -8.88 -5.76
N SER A 5 6.63 -9.96 -5.53
CA SER A 5 7.01 -11.27 -6.06
C SER A 5 6.78 -11.33 -7.56
N LYS A 6 7.80 -11.77 -8.30
CA LYS A 6 7.67 -12.12 -9.72
C LYS A 6 7.16 -13.55 -9.86
N ASP A 7 8.08 -14.49 -10.06
CA ASP A 7 7.73 -15.84 -10.54
C ASP A 7 8.12 -16.95 -9.55
N LYS A 8 9.05 -16.67 -8.63
CA LYS A 8 9.58 -17.63 -7.65
C LYS A 8 9.60 -17.01 -6.27
N GLU A 9 9.31 -17.82 -5.25
CA GLU A 9 9.48 -17.39 -3.88
C GLU A 9 10.97 -17.21 -3.56
N SER A 10 11.28 -16.07 -2.96
CA SER A 10 12.58 -15.81 -2.34
C SER A 10 12.82 -16.82 -1.21
N LEU A 11 14.04 -17.34 -1.10
CA LEU A 11 14.45 -18.12 0.07
C LEU A 11 14.12 -17.37 1.36
N LYS A 12 13.58 -18.08 2.36
CA LYS A 12 13.17 -17.51 3.64
C LYS A 12 14.32 -16.71 4.28
N THR A 13 15.53 -17.28 4.29
CA THR A 13 16.73 -16.65 4.85
C THR A 13 17.06 -15.30 4.20
N VAL A 14 16.86 -15.20 2.88
CA VAL A 14 17.07 -13.93 2.16
C VAL A 14 16.02 -12.92 2.58
N THR A 15 14.75 -13.34 2.68
CA THR A 15 13.65 -12.46 3.14
C THR A 15 13.95 -11.94 4.54
N ASP A 16 14.20 -12.83 5.50
CA ASP A 16 14.44 -12.48 6.91
C ASP A 16 15.62 -11.50 7.03
N PHE A 17 16.68 -11.69 6.25
CA PHE A 17 17.84 -10.79 6.22
C PHE A 17 17.49 -9.41 5.64
N THR A 18 16.71 -9.35 4.56
CA THR A 18 16.39 -8.09 3.88
C THR A 18 15.29 -7.28 4.56
N THR A 19 14.35 -7.93 5.24
CA THR A 19 13.20 -7.23 5.86
C THR A 19 13.44 -6.89 7.33
N GLY A 20 14.40 -7.52 8.00
CA GLY A 20 14.82 -7.16 9.37
C GLY A 20 13.68 -6.76 10.31
N GLN A 21 13.66 -5.48 10.69
CA GLN A 21 12.65 -4.86 11.57
C GLN A 21 11.67 -3.95 10.81
N ASP A 22 11.66 -4.00 9.48
CA ASP A 22 10.86 -3.12 8.61
C ASP A 22 9.38 -3.15 9.04
N ASN A 23 8.83 -4.33 9.31
CA ASN A 23 7.43 -4.47 9.76
C ASN A 23 7.10 -3.62 10.99
N VAL A 24 8.05 -3.46 11.93
CA VAL A 24 7.85 -2.65 13.15
C VAL A 24 7.93 -1.16 12.80
N LEU A 25 8.89 -0.78 11.96
CA LEU A 25 9.04 0.60 11.50
C LEU A 25 7.86 1.03 10.63
N ASP A 26 7.39 0.16 9.75
CA ASP A 26 6.27 0.37 8.83
C ASP A 26 4.97 0.66 9.57
N LEU A 27 4.76 0.09 10.77
CA LEU A 27 3.60 0.44 11.61
C LEU A 27 3.62 1.91 12.03
N HIS A 28 4.80 2.52 12.23
CA HIS A 28 4.91 3.95 12.51
C HIS A 28 4.70 4.80 11.25
N LEU A 29 4.93 4.23 10.07
CA LEU A 29 4.77 4.90 8.79
C LEU A 29 3.36 4.74 8.19
N ALA A 30 2.59 3.76 8.66
CA ALA A 30 1.27 3.41 8.12
C ALA A 30 0.29 4.60 7.99
N PRO A 31 0.18 5.53 8.96
CA PRO A 31 -0.70 6.69 8.80
C PRO A 31 -0.29 7.59 7.62
N PHE A 32 1.01 7.74 7.37
CA PHE A 32 1.53 8.53 6.26
C PHE A 32 1.36 7.83 4.91
N ASP A 33 1.46 6.50 4.88
CA ASP A 33 1.17 5.69 3.70
C ASP A 33 -0.31 5.82 3.29
N VAL A 34 -1.24 5.84 4.25
CA VAL A 34 -2.67 6.10 4.00
C VAL A 34 -2.87 7.49 3.40
N LEU A 35 -2.20 8.52 3.91
CA LEU A 35 -2.28 9.89 3.35
C LEU A 35 -1.74 9.95 1.91
N GLY A 36 -0.61 9.29 1.66
CA GLY A 36 -0.03 9.17 0.32
C GLY A 36 -0.99 8.43 -0.63
N SER A 37 -1.60 7.35 -0.17
CA SER A 37 -2.59 6.56 -0.91
C SER A 37 -3.83 7.37 -1.25
N LEU A 38 -4.37 8.16 -0.31
CA LEU A 38 -5.51 9.05 -0.56
C LEU A 38 -5.22 10.08 -1.65
N ALA A 39 -4.02 10.67 -1.64
CA ALA A 39 -3.58 11.59 -2.68
C ALA A 39 -3.43 10.88 -4.03
N HIS A 40 -2.82 9.68 -4.02
CA HIS A 40 -2.59 8.88 -5.21
C HIS A 40 -3.91 8.49 -5.90
N ILE A 41 -4.89 7.95 -5.16
CA ILE A 41 -6.17 7.54 -5.76
C ILE A 41 -6.97 8.75 -6.28
N THR A 42 -6.84 9.91 -5.63
CA THR A 42 -7.45 11.16 -6.12
C THR A 42 -6.84 11.54 -7.46
N MET A 43 -5.51 11.48 -7.59
CA MET A 43 -4.82 11.72 -8.85
C MET A 43 -5.24 10.72 -9.94
N LEU A 44 -5.35 9.42 -9.63
CA LEU A 44 -5.78 8.41 -10.59
C LEU A 44 -7.18 8.68 -11.16
N GLU A 45 -8.10 9.18 -10.34
CA GLU A 45 -9.42 9.60 -10.80
C GLU A 45 -9.34 10.80 -11.74
N THR A 46 -8.46 11.79 -11.46
CA THR A 46 -8.29 12.96 -12.34
C THR A 46 -7.80 12.63 -13.75
N ILE A 47 -7.07 11.52 -13.91
CA ILE A 47 -6.58 11.03 -15.20
C ILE A 47 -7.47 9.93 -15.80
N GLY A 48 -8.61 9.63 -15.17
CA GLY A 48 -9.58 8.65 -15.65
C GLY A 48 -9.19 7.18 -15.48
N LEU A 49 -8.18 6.87 -14.66
CA LEU A 49 -7.83 5.49 -14.31
C LEU A 49 -8.71 4.92 -13.19
N LEU A 50 -9.40 5.78 -12.45
CA LEU A 50 -10.46 5.41 -11.52
C LEU A 50 -11.73 6.19 -11.85
N THR A 51 -12.87 5.55 -11.66
CA THR A 51 -14.16 6.23 -11.69
C THR A 51 -14.45 6.90 -10.35
N LYS A 52 -15.35 7.88 -10.35
CA LYS A 52 -15.76 8.56 -9.12
C LYS A 52 -16.30 7.62 -8.02
N PRO A 53 -17.15 6.62 -8.32
CA PRO A 53 -17.61 5.65 -7.32
C PRO A 53 -16.50 4.77 -6.73
N GLU A 54 -15.50 4.40 -7.54
CA GLU A 54 -14.33 3.64 -7.06
C GLU A 54 -13.48 4.49 -6.12
N LEU A 55 -13.22 5.76 -6.49
CA LEU A 55 -12.53 6.71 -5.62
C LEU A 55 -13.23 6.86 -4.26
N ASP A 56 -14.56 7.03 -4.27
CA ASP A 56 -15.32 7.19 -3.02
C ASP A 56 -15.25 5.95 -2.14
N THR A 57 -15.34 4.75 -2.73
CA THR A 57 -15.22 3.48 -2.01
C THR A 57 -13.83 3.33 -1.38
N LEU A 58 -12.77 3.56 -2.16
CA LEU A 58 -11.38 3.46 -1.70
C LEU A 58 -11.08 4.49 -0.60
N ARG A 59 -11.57 5.72 -0.75
CA ARG A 59 -11.38 6.79 0.23
C ARG A 59 -12.02 6.47 1.59
N ILE A 60 -13.17 5.81 1.59
CA ILE A 60 -13.82 5.36 2.84
C ILE A 60 -12.96 4.29 3.50
N ALA A 61 -12.62 3.22 2.76
CA ALA A 61 -11.83 2.10 3.29
C ALA A 61 -10.44 2.55 3.81
N LEU A 62 -9.76 3.46 3.11
CA LEU A 62 -8.46 3.98 3.55
C LEU A 62 -8.57 4.76 4.88
N LYS A 63 -9.68 5.46 5.11
CA LYS A 63 -9.90 6.19 6.38
C LYS A 63 -10.24 5.28 7.55
N GLU A 64 -10.74 4.07 7.29
CA GLU A 64 -11.02 3.08 8.35
C GLU A 64 -9.73 2.47 8.91
N ILE A 65 -8.63 2.50 8.14
CA ILE A 65 -7.32 1.97 8.53
C ILE A 65 -6.30 3.06 8.89
N TYR A 66 -6.73 4.33 8.95
CA TYR A 66 -5.94 5.45 9.46
C TYR A 66 -5.98 5.49 10.99
#